data_AF-A0A147GLZ0-F1
#
_entry.id   AF-A0A147GLZ0-F1
#
_cell.length_a   1.000
_cell.length_b   1.000
_cell.length_c   1.000
_cell.angle_alpha   90.00
_cell.angle_beta   90.00
_cell.angle_gamma   90.00
#
_symmetry.space_group_name_H-M   'P 1'
#
loop_
_entity.id
_entity.type
_entity.pdbx_description
1 polymer ?
#
loop_
_entity_poly.entity_id
_entity_poly.type
_entity_poly.pdbx_seq_one_letter_code
_entity_poly.pdbx_strand_id
1 'polypeptide(L)' 'PLHAEALASAAPDVVLTTTQGLQAQGGADRFWARPELALIPAHRRRALVAMDALELLGFGPRMPQAVRALNAEFRRWMA' A
#
# COMPACT_ATOMS: atom_id res chain seq x y z
N PRO A 1 7.80 5.25 -13.60
CA PRO A 1 8.03 5.95 -12.31
C PRO A 1 6.74 6.63 -11.85
N LEU A 2 6.44 6.64 -10.56
CA LEU A 2 5.26 7.34 -10.04
C LEU A 2 5.61 8.82 -9.83
N HIS A 3 4.98 9.71 -10.58
CA HIS A 3 5.21 11.15 -10.49
C HIS A 3 4.27 11.80 -9.45
N ALA A 4 4.70 12.89 -8.82
CA ALA A 4 3.95 13.59 -7.77
C ALA A 4 2.58 14.09 -8.26
N GLU A 5 2.47 14.58 -9.50
CA GLU A 5 1.19 15.04 -10.08
C GLU A 5 0.19 13.91 -10.25
N ALA A 6 0.63 12.75 -10.77
CA ALA A 6 -0.22 11.58 -10.93
C ALA A 6 -0.68 11.05 -9.56
N LEU A 7 0.20 11.08 -8.57
CA LEU A 7 -0.11 10.67 -7.20
C LEU A 7 -1.14 11.61 -6.55
N ALA A 8 -0.95 12.92 -6.67
CA ALA A 8 -1.88 13.92 -6.15
C ALA A 8 -3.26 13.82 -6.83
N SER A 9 -3.29 13.63 -8.16
CA SER A 9 -4.54 13.47 -8.90
C SER A 9 -5.27 12.17 -8.57
N ALA A 10 -4.56 11.08 -8.31
CA ALA A 10 -5.17 9.81 -7.92
C ALA A 10 -5.75 9.85 -6.50
N ALA A 11 -5.22 10.73 -5.65
CA ALA A 11 -5.66 10.96 -4.27
C ALA A 11 -6.02 9.68 -3.48
N PRO A 12 -5.17 8.64 -3.45
CA PRO A 12 -5.51 7.38 -2.81
C PRO A 12 -5.69 7.52 -1.30
N ASP A 13 -6.71 6.84 -0.78
CA ASP A 13 -6.99 6.72 0.66
C ASP A 13 -6.14 5.67 1.36
N VAL A 14 -5.66 4.67 0.61
CA VAL A 14 -4.82 3.57 1.11
C VAL A 14 -3.71 3.31 0.09
N VAL A 15 -2.47 3.13 0.57
CA VAL A 15 -1.37 2.62 -0.25
C VAL A 15 -1.22 1.13 -0.04
N LEU A 16 -1.26 0.36 -1.12
CA LEU A 16 -0.97 -1.07 -1.14
C LEU A 16 0.42 -1.30 -1.76
N THR A 17 1.24 -2.09 -1.10
CA THR A 17 2.55 -2.51 -1.61
C THR A 17 2.90 -3.92 -1.15
N THR A 18 4.05 -4.44 -1.58
CA THR A 18 4.58 -5.70 -1.07
C THR A 18 5.48 -5.44 0.14
N THR A 19 5.51 -6.37 1.09
CA THR A 19 6.42 -6.32 2.24
C THR A 19 7.86 -6.19 1.76
N GLN A 20 8.25 -6.95 0.73
CA GLN A 20 9.56 -6.93 0.10
C GLN A 20 9.87 -5.54 -0.49
N GLY A 21 8.94 -4.94 -1.23
CA GLY A 21 9.10 -3.61 -1.80
C GLY A 21 9.21 -2.52 -0.74
N LEU A 22 8.49 -2.66 0.37
CA LEU A 22 8.58 -1.75 1.51
C LEU A 22 9.94 -1.86 2.22
N GLN A 23 10.43 -3.08 2.44
CA GLN A 23 11.74 -3.30 3.06
C GLN A 23 12.88 -2.82 2.16
N ALA A 24 12.79 -3.01 0.84
CA ALA A 24 13.77 -2.48 -0.12
C ALA A 24 13.85 -0.94 -0.08
N GLN A 25 12.76 -0.27 0.29
CA GLN A 25 12.71 1.18 0.50
C GLN A 25 13.16 1.61 1.91
N GLY A 26 13.54 0.68 2.79
CA GLY A 26 13.98 0.94 4.16
C GLY A 26 12.85 1.03 5.19
N GLY A 27 11.70 0.41 4.92
CA GLY A 27 10.60 0.27 5.87
C GLY A 27 9.56 1.40 5.83
N ALA A 28 8.53 1.28 6.67
CA ALA A 28 7.37 2.18 6.67
C ALA A 28 7.70 3.64 6.97
N ASP A 29 8.59 3.90 7.93
CA ASP A 29 8.96 5.28 8.27
C ASP A 29 9.69 5.98 7.13
N ARG A 30 10.63 5.29 6.47
CA ARG A 30 11.34 5.82 5.30
C ARG A 30 10.40 5.97 4.10
N PHE A 31 9.46 5.05 3.94
CA PHE A 31 8.39 5.19 2.94
C PHE A 31 7.61 6.49 3.17
N TRP A 32 7.10 6.73 4.39
CA TRP A 32 6.28 7.92 4.69
C TRP A 32 7.05 9.24 4.77
N ALA A 33 8.38 9.20 4.88
CA ALA A 33 9.25 10.39 4.82
C ALA A 33 9.36 11.00 3.40
N ARG A 34 8.84 10.31 2.37
CA ARG A 34 8.86 10.78 0.99
C ARG A 34 7.93 11.99 0.80
N PRO A 35 8.44 13.14 0.33
CA PRO A 35 7.68 14.38 0.28
C PRO A 35 6.46 14.30 -0.65
N GLU A 36 6.55 13.55 -1.75
CA GLU A 36 5.46 13.38 -2.70
C GLU A 36 4.23 12.68 -2.09
N LEU A 37 4.39 11.90 -1.02
CA LEU A 37 3.28 11.24 -0.35
C LEU A 37 2.48 12.22 0.52
N ALA A 38 3.04 13.36 0.94
CA ALA A 38 2.31 14.35 1.76
C ALA A 38 1.08 14.94 1.05
N LEU A 39 0.99 14.76 -0.28
CA LEU A 39 -0.09 15.28 -1.13
C LEU A 39 -1.34 14.39 -1.15
N ILE A 40 -1.30 13.19 -0.56
CA ILE A 40 -2.41 12.21 -0.66
C ILE A 40 -3.11 11.95 0.67
N PRO A 41 -4.42 11.62 0.67
CA PRO A 41 -5.18 11.32 1.89
C PRO A 41 -4.54 10.22 2.77
N ALA A 42 -4.01 9.16 2.16
CA ALA A 42 -3.40 8.05 2.88
C ALA A 42 -2.26 8.46 3.82
N HIS A 43 -1.51 9.53 3.51
CA HIS A 43 -0.36 9.97 4.31
C HIS A 43 -0.78 10.46 5.70
N ARG A 44 -1.91 11.16 5.79
CA ARG A 44 -2.43 11.73 7.05
C ARG A 44 -2.67 10.67 8.12
N ARG A 45 -3.15 9.50 7.68
CA ARG A 45 -3.45 8.37 8.57
C ARG A 45 -2.36 7.31 8.55
N ARG A 46 -1.32 7.51 7.72
CA ARG A 46 -0.31 6.50 7.38
C ARG A 46 -0.95 5.17 6.96
N ALA A 47 -1.98 5.26 6.11
CA ALA A 47 -2.77 4.13 5.63
C ALA A 47 -1.98 3.28 4.63
N LEU A 48 -1.20 2.33 5.16
CA LEU A 48 -0.35 1.41 4.40
C LEU A 48 -0.82 -0.03 4.61
N VAL A 49 -1.00 -0.76 3.52
CA VAL A 49 -1.15 -2.21 3.51
C VAL A 49 0.06 -2.79 2.80
N ALA A 50 0.78 -3.69 3.50
CA ALA A 50 1.90 -4.42 2.94
C ALA A 50 1.63 -5.92 3.09
N MET A 51 1.69 -6.66 1.97
CA MET A 51 1.48 -8.10 1.93
C MET A 51 2.68 -8.80 1.30
N ASP A 52 2.86 -10.09 1.58
CA ASP A 52 3.86 -10.87 0.86
C ASP A 52 3.62 -10.80 -0.67
N ALA A 53 4.69 -10.64 -1.44
CA ALA A 53 4.59 -10.46 -2.89
C ALA A 53 3.96 -11.66 -3.61
N LEU A 54 4.29 -12.89 -3.19
CA LEU A 54 3.75 -14.09 -3.82
C LEU A 54 2.29 -14.32 -3.42
N GLU A 55 1.92 -13.95 -2.20
CA GLU A 55 0.52 -13.92 -1.78
C GLU A 55 -0.29 -12.90 -2.59
N LEU A 56 0.19 -11.67 -2.72
CA LEU A 56 -0.54 -10.57 -3.35
C LEU A 56 -0.63 -10.69 -4.87
N LEU A 57 0.45 -11.13 -5.52
CA LEU A 57 0.61 -11.06 -6.99
C LEU A 57 0.78 -12.45 -7.64
N GLY A 58 0.79 -13.52 -6.86
CA GLY A 58 1.06 -14.86 -7.39
C GLY A 58 -0.12 -15.55 -8.07
N PHE A 59 -1.36 -15.09 -7.83
CA PHE A 59 -2.60 -15.62 -8.43
C PHE A 59 -2.72 -17.16 -8.46
N GLY A 60 -2.20 -17.81 -7.43
CA GLY A 60 -2.18 -19.28 -7.32
C GLY A 60 -3.43 -19.85 -6.62
N PRO A 61 -3.38 -21.12 -6.18
CA PRO A 61 -4.49 -21.77 -5.48
C PRO A 61 -4.89 -21.09 -4.17
N ARG A 62 -4.02 -20.21 -3.63
CA ARG A 62 -4.29 -19.39 -2.44
C ARG A 62 -4.98 -18.04 -2.75
N MET A 63 -5.31 -17.74 -4.00
CA MET A 63 -5.94 -16.47 -4.38
C MET A 63 -7.21 -16.16 -3.56
N PRO A 64 -8.13 -17.11 -3.27
CA PRO A 64 -9.30 -16.81 -2.44
C PRO A 64 -8.94 -16.34 -1.03
N GLN A 65 -7.88 -16.90 -0.44
CA GLN A 65 -7.36 -16.50 0.87
C GLN A 65 -6.73 -15.10 0.79
N ALA A 66 -5.91 -14.84 -0.23
CA ALA A 66 -5.25 -13.55 -0.43
C ALA A 66 -6.26 -12.41 -0.60
N VAL A 67 -7.34 -12.62 -1.38
CA VAL A 67 -8.42 -11.63 -1.53
C VAL A 67 -9.12 -11.36 -0.21
N ARG A 68 -9.40 -12.39 0.59
CA ARG A 68 -10.00 -12.20 1.93
C ARG A 68 -9.08 -11.44 2.88
N ALA A 69 -7.79 -11.76 2.89
CA ALA A 69 -6.80 -11.07 3.70
C ALA A 69 -6.67 -9.59 3.30
N LEU A 70 -6.54 -9.32 2.00
CA LEU A 70 -6.47 -7.95 1.46
C LEU A 70 -7.73 -7.14 1.82
N ASN A 71 -8.91 -7.73 1.66
CA ASN A 71 -10.17 -7.07 2.03
C ASN A 71 -10.22 -6.78 3.54
N ALA A 72 -9.76 -7.70 4.39
CA ALA A 72 -9.71 -7.47 5.83
C ALA A 72 -8.80 -6.29 6.20
N GLU A 73 -7.62 -6.19 5.58
CA GLU A 73 -6.72 -5.05 5.77
C GLU A 73 -7.33 -3.72 5.30
N PHE A 74 -7.97 -3.70 4.13
CA PHE A 74 -8.64 -2.50 3.62
C PHE A 74 -9.75 -2.00 4.54
N ARG A 75 -10.54 -2.92 5.11
CA ARG A 75 -11.63 -2.55 6.04
C ARG A 75 -11.13 -1.87 7.31
N ARG A 76 -9.87 -2.07 7.71
CA ARG A 76 -9.27 -1.36 8.87
C ARG A 76 -9.11 0.15 8.64
N TRP A 77 -9.01 0.57 7.38
CA TRP A 77 -8.81 1.97 6.99
C TRP A 77 -10.09 2.68 6.55
N MET A 78 -11.13 1.91 6.22
CA MET A 78 -12.43 2.41 5.76
C MET A 78 -13.50 2.46 6.87
N ALA A 79 -13.18 1.97 8.06
CA ALA A 79 -14.01 2.09 9.26
C ALA A 79 -13.66 3.38 10.02
#